data_AF-A0A7Y7ZB96-F1
#
_entry.id   AF-A0A7Y7ZB96-F1
#
_cell.length_a   1.000
_cell.length_b   1.000
_cell.length_c   1.000
_cell.angle_alpha   90.00
_cell.angle_beta   90.00
_cell.angle_gamma   90.00
#
_symmetry.space_group_name_H-M   'P 1'
#
loop_
_entity.id
_entity.type
_entity.pdbx_description
1 polymer ?
#
loop_
_entity_poly.entity_id
_entity_poly.type
_entity_poly.pdbx_seq_one_letter_code
_entity_poly.pdbx_strand_id
1 'polypeptide(L)' 'MPKDPIAPNPLFTAAPDIPTQQAKEQASKLMECARYLNHTGVMLGDHRMVVASYHLNMMVRVLLNQLEDEQSPSPWPC' A
#
# COMPACT_ATOMS: atom_id res chain seq x y z
N MET A 1 -34.27 -10.27 -1.50
CA MET A 1 -33.36 -9.20 -1.06
C MET A 1 -32.08 -9.34 -1.86
N PRO A 2 -31.76 -8.44 -2.81
CA PRO A 2 -30.44 -8.42 -3.42
C PRO A 2 -29.45 -8.09 -2.31
N LYS A 3 -28.51 -9.00 -2.06
CA LYS A 3 -27.39 -8.74 -1.17
C LYS A 3 -26.35 -8.09 -2.06
N ASP A 4 -26.35 -6.76 -2.10
CA ASP A 4 -25.26 -6.02 -2.74
C ASP A 4 -23.95 -6.59 -2.17
N PRO A 5 -23.00 -7.01 -3.03
CA PRO A 5 -21.74 -7.51 -2.53
C PRO A 5 -21.08 -6.36 -1.79
N ILE A 6 -20.86 -6.53 -0.49
CA ILE A 6 -20.06 -5.62 0.32
C ILE A 6 -18.64 -5.73 -0.25
N ALA A 7 -18.32 -4.87 -1.21
CA ALA A 7 -16.95 -4.69 -1.65
C ALA A 7 -16.16 -4.28 -0.40
N PRO A 8 -15.07 -4.98 -0.05
CA PRO A 8 -14.28 -4.63 1.12
C PRO A 8 -13.76 -3.21 0.93
N ASN A 9 -14.19 -2.28 1.80
CA ASN A 9 -13.60 -0.94 1.85
C ASN A 9 -12.12 -1.12 2.21
N PRO A 10 -11.19 -0.76 1.32
CA PRO A 10 -9.79 -0.95 1.59
C PRO A 10 -9.37 -0.06 2.76
N LEU A 11 -8.63 -0.61 3.72
CA LEU A 11 -8.16 0.12 4.91
C LEU A 11 -7.23 1.30 4.55
N PHE A 12 -6.63 1.24 3.36
CA PHE A 12 -5.78 2.29 2.80
C PHE A 12 -6.20 2.54 1.35
N THR A 13 -6.02 3.76 0.86
CA THR A 13 -6.30 4.16 -0.53
C THR A 13 -5.30 5.26 -0.89
N ALA A 14 -4.73 5.27 -2.10
CA ALA A 14 -3.94 6.42 -2.52
C ALA A 14 -4.85 7.62 -2.79
N ALA A 15 -4.31 8.82 -2.59
CA ALA A 15 -4.99 10.03 -3.02
C ALA A 15 -5.05 10.05 -4.56
N PRO A 16 -6.23 10.31 -5.15
CA PRO A 16 -6.47 10.20 -6.59
C PRO A 16 -5.65 11.19 -7.44
N ASP A 17 -5.18 12.29 -6.85
CA ASP A 17 -4.50 13.37 -7.56
C ASP A 17 -2.96 13.33 -7.42
N ILE A 18 -2.39 12.24 -6.91
CA ILE A 18 -0.94 12.12 -6.79
C ILE A 18 -0.35 11.52 -8.07
N PRO A 19 0.61 12.20 -8.74
CA PRO A 19 1.28 11.64 -9.90
C PRO A 19 1.91 10.27 -9.60
N THR A 20 1.78 9.33 -10.54
CA THR A 20 2.32 7.96 -10.47
C THR A 20 3.78 7.93 -9.99
N GLN A 21 4.62 8.84 -10.48
CA GLN A 21 6.02 8.93 -10.08
C GLN A 21 6.18 9.31 -8.60
N GLN A 22 5.41 10.29 -8.14
CA GLN A 22 5.40 10.68 -6.73
C GLN A 22 4.87 9.54 -5.84
N ALA A 23 3.83 8.82 -6.29
CA ALA A 23 3.32 7.65 -5.58
C ALA A 23 4.37 6.53 -5.45
N LYS A 24 5.17 6.27 -6.50
CA LYS A 24 6.31 5.33 -6.46
C LYS A 24 7.38 5.77 -5.45
N GLU A 25 7.71 7.06 -5.42
CA GLU A 25 8.66 7.60 -4.44
C GLU A 25 8.14 7.45 -3.00
N GLN A 26 6.85 7.70 -2.76
CA GLN A 26 6.24 7.51 -1.45
C GLN A 26 6.24 6.03 -1.04
N ALA A 27 5.91 5.13 -1.97
CA ALA A 27 5.97 3.69 -1.72
C ALA A 27 7.39 3.22 -1.35
N SER A 28 8.42 3.74 -2.02
CA SER A 28 9.83 3.43 -1.69
C SER A 28 10.20 3.88 -0.27
N LYS A 29 9.84 5.11 0.10
CA LYS A 29 10.10 5.66 1.45
C LYS A 29 9.40 4.85 2.53
N LEU A 30 8.13 4.50 2.32
CA LEU A 30 7.36 3.67 3.25
C LEU A 30 7.97 2.28 3.40
N MET A 31 8.47 1.68 2.31
CA MET A 31 9.14 0.38 2.34
C MET A 31 10.46 0.42 3.12
N GLU A 32 11.25 1.47 2.97
CA GLU A 32 12.48 1.68 3.77
C GLU A 32 12.17 1.83 5.25
N CYS A 33 11.14 2.62 5.61
CA CYS A 33 10.68 2.75 6.99
C CYS A 33 10.20 1.41 7.56
N ALA A 34 9.40 0.65 6.79
CA ALA A 34 8.92 -0.66 7.21
C ALA A 34 10.10 -1.61 7.49
N ARG A 35 11.10 -1.64 6.60
CA ARG A 35 12.31 -2.47 6.78
C ARG A 35 13.09 -2.07 8.04
N TYR A 36 13.29 -0.77 8.27
CA TYR A 36 13.97 -0.27 9.45
C TYR A 36 13.23 -0.66 10.74
N LEU A 37 11.92 -0.44 10.80
CA LEU A 37 11.10 -0.78 11.96
C LEU A 37 11.09 -2.29 12.24
N ASN A 38 10.98 -3.12 11.20
CA ASN A 38 11.02 -4.56 11.36
C ASN A 38 12.37 -5.02 11.91
N HIS A 39 13.47 -4.59 11.27
CA HIS A 39 14.82 -4.98 11.69
C HIS A 39 15.11 -4.54 13.13
N THR A 40 14.85 -3.27 13.45
CA THR A 40 15.11 -2.70 14.77
C THR A 40 14.21 -3.31 15.83
N GLY A 41 12.92 -3.50 15.52
CA GLY A 41 11.95 -4.13 16.42
C GLY A 41 12.34 -5.57 16.76
N VAL A 42 12.77 -6.36 15.77
CA VAL A 42 13.27 -7.72 16.01
C VAL A 42 14.52 -7.71 16.88
N MET A 43 15.50 -6.85 16.57
CA MET A 43 16.74 -6.75 17.36
C MET A 43 16.51 -6.35 18.82
N LEU A 44 15.57 -5.44 19.07
CA LEU A 44 15.27 -4.92 20.41
C LEU A 44 14.20 -5.72 21.15
N GLY A 45 13.56 -6.70 20.50
CA GLY A 45 12.38 -7.40 21.05
C GLY A 45 11.15 -6.50 21.17
N ASP A 46 11.09 -5.37 20.45
CA ASP A 46 9.95 -4.46 20.47
C ASP A 46 8.88 -4.89 19.46
N HIS A 47 7.84 -5.56 19.98
CA HIS A 47 6.73 -6.02 19.17
C HIS A 47 5.92 -4.87 18.53
N ARG A 48 5.89 -3.67 19.13
CA ARG A 48 5.14 -2.54 18.57
C ARG A 48 5.78 -2.05 17.28
N MET A 49 7.12 -2.01 17.22
CA MET A 49 7.85 -1.65 16.01
C MET A 49 7.63 -2.70 14.90
N VAL A 50 7.64 -3.98 15.26
CA VAL A 50 7.35 -5.07 14.32
C VAL A 50 5.93 -4.95 13.76
N VAL A 51 4.92 -4.73 14.60
CA VAL A 51 3.53 -4.53 14.15
C VAL A 51 3.39 -3.29 13.26
N ALA A 52 4.01 -2.16 13.64
CA ALA A 52 4.02 -0.96 12.81
C ALA A 52 4.60 -1.21 11.41
N SER A 53 5.66 -2.02 11.31
CA SER A 53 6.25 -2.39 10.02
C SER A 53 5.26 -3.14 9.11
N TYR A 54 4.41 -4.00 9.66
CA TYR A 54 3.38 -4.71 8.90
C TYR A 54 2.31 -3.75 8.37
N HIS A 55 1.90 -2.76 9.17
CA HIS A 55 0.96 -1.73 8.72
C HIS A 55 1.53 -0.91 7.55
N LEU A 56 2.81 -0.48 7.64
CA LEU A 56 3.46 0.24 6.55
C LEU A 56 3.58 -0.61 5.28
N ASN A 57 3.90 -1.91 5.41
CA ASN A 57 3.94 -2.83 4.26
C ASN A 57 2.57 -2.98 3.58
N MET A 58 1.47 -2.95 4.33
CA MET A 58 0.12 -2.94 3.74
C MET A 58 -0.16 -1.67 2.95
N MET A 59 0.27 -0.50 3.45
CA MET A 59 0.15 0.77 2.72
C MET A 59 0.95 0.75 1.41
N VAL A 60 2.18 0.24 1.44
CA VAL A 60 3.03 0.07 0.23
C VAL A 60 2.34 -0.80 -0.81
N ARG A 61 1.75 -1.93 -0.39
CA ARG A 61 1.03 -2.84 -1.30
C ARG A 61 -0.16 -2.14 -1.97
N VAL A 62 -0.92 -1.36 -1.21
CA VAL A 62 -2.04 -0.60 -1.79
C VAL A 62 -1.55 0.40 -2.83
N LEU A 63 -0.46 1.12 -2.56
CA LEU A 63 0.13 2.03 -3.53
C LEU A 63 0.59 1.29 -4.79
N LEU A 64 1.26 0.15 -4.65
CA LEU A 64 1.76 -0.61 -5.80
C LEU A 64 0.62 -1.19 -6.65
N ASN A 65 -0.41 -1.78 -6.04
CA ASN A 65 -1.55 -2.33 -6.77
C ASN A 65 -2.27 -1.25 -7.61
N GLN A 66 -2.46 -0.05 -7.06
CA GLN A 66 -3.09 1.04 -7.80
C GLN A 66 -2.23 1.55 -8.97
N LEU A 67 -0.91 1.48 -8.84
CA LEU A 67 0.02 1.82 -9.93
C LEU A 67 0.02 0.75 -11.03
N GLU A 68 -0.19 -0.52 -10.68
CA GLU A 68 -0.36 -1.61 -11.63
C GLU A 68 -1.70 -1.46 -12.40
N ASP A 69 -2.78 -1.12 -11.70
CA ASP A 69 -4.10 -0.89 -12.31
C ASP A 69 -4.08 0.29 -13.30
N GLU A 70 -3.40 1.40 -12.96
CA GLU A 70 -3.20 2.55 -13.88
C GLU A 70 -2.36 2.22 -15.12
N GLN A 71 -1.54 1.16 -15.08
CA GLN A 71 -0.70 0.74 -16.21
C GLN A 71 -1.38 -0.28 -17.13
N SER A 72 -2.56 -0.77 -16.77
CA SER A 72 -3.34 -1.68 -17.63
C SER A 72 -4.04 -0.88 -18.74
N PRO A 73 -3.62 -0.98 -20.01
CA PRO A 73 -4.33 -0.33 -21.09
C PRO A 73 -5.75 -0.91 -21.19
N SER A 74 -6.76 -0.04 -21.25
CA SER A 74 -8.15 -0.44 -21.45
C SER A 74 -8.25 -1.38 -22.67
N PRO A 75 -8.84 -2.59 -22.55
CA PRO A 75 -8.77 -3.59 -23.61
C PRO A 75 -9.61 -3.26 -24.86
N TRP A 76 -10.33 -2.14 -24.91
CA TRP A 76 -11.20 -1.82 -26.04
C TRP A 76 -11.20 -0.32 -26.35
N PRO A 77 -10.83 0.10 -27.58
CA PRO A 77 -11.20 1.40 -28.10
C PRO A 77 -12.70 1.38 -28.43
N CYS A 78 -13.45 2.38 -27.95
CA CYS A 78 -14.76 2.71 -28.49
C CYS A 78 -14.62 3.30 -29.90
#